data_AF-A0A0U1L115-F1
#
_entry.id   AF-A0A0U1L115-F1
#
_cell.length_a   1.000
_cell.length_b   1.000
_cell.length_c   1.000
_cell.angle_alpha   90.00
_cell.angle_beta   90.00
_cell.angle_gamma   90.00
#
_symmetry.space_group_name_H-M   'P 1'
#
loop_
_entity.id
_entity.type
_entity.pdbx_description
1 polymer ?
#
loop_
_entity_poly.entity_id
_entity_poly.type
_entity_poly.pdbx_seq_one_letter_code
_entity_poly.pdbx_strand_id
1 'polypeptide(L)'
;MIYDAETIKLADTTEKITDITTRSLQEVKNKLSDKMLTLEGEIPDSISLASGGCYLCERCKRRDNLPCKQPEKMRYSLDSFGFDLTAITSDLLQIDLKWSKNSLPEYYTLIHALLTKKSLGTKLENIEI
;
A
#
# COMPACT_ATOMS: atom_id res chain seq x y z
N MET A 1 6.25 9.04 -2.20
CA MET A 1 6.31 10.19 -3.13
C MET A 1 6.12 11.44 -2.31
N ILE A 2 6.95 12.46 -2.50
CA ILE A 2 6.84 13.76 -1.82
C ILE A 2 6.37 14.74 -2.90
N TYR A 3 5.31 15.50 -2.62
CA TYR A 3 4.79 16.51 -3.54
C TYR A 3 5.47 17.84 -3.26
N ASP A 4 5.92 18.52 -4.31
CA ASP A 4 6.39 19.89 -4.18
C ASP A 4 5.22 20.88 -3.95
N ALA A 5 5.57 22.10 -3.52
CA ALA A 5 4.60 23.13 -3.21
C ALA A 5 3.75 23.56 -4.42
N GLU A 6 4.30 23.46 -5.64
CA GLU A 6 3.58 23.80 -6.87
C GLU A 6 2.48 22.77 -7.15
N THR A 7 2.80 21.49 -7.06
CA THR A 7 1.87 20.37 -7.21
C THR A 7 0.72 20.45 -6.21
N ILE A 8 1.03 20.75 -4.94
CA ILE A 8 0.00 20.93 -3.90
C ILE A 8 -0.91 22.11 -4.24
N LYS A 9 -0.35 23.22 -4.71
CA LYS A 9 -1.12 24.42 -5.07
C LYS A 9 -2.00 24.21 -6.32
N LEU A 10 -1.52 23.45 -7.29
CA LEU A 10 -2.27 23.12 -8.51
C LEU A 10 -3.43 22.16 -8.25
N ALA A 11 -3.36 21.35 -7.19
CA ALA A 11 -4.42 20.47 -6.72
C ALA A 11 -5.51 21.23 -5.93
N ASP A 12 -6.09 22.25 -6.56
CA ASP A 12 -7.05 23.19 -5.97
C ASP A 12 -8.52 22.75 -6.04
N THR A 13 -8.80 21.61 -6.68
CA THR A 13 -10.13 21.00 -6.75
C THR A 13 -10.12 19.56 -6.27
N THR A 14 -11.26 19.08 -5.77
CA THR A 14 -11.44 17.68 -5.35
C THR A 14 -11.09 16.70 -6.48
N GLU A 15 -11.43 17.04 -7.72
CA GLU A 15 -11.13 16.22 -8.90
C GLU A 15 -9.62 16.09 -9.11
N LYS A 16 -8.88 17.21 -9.09
CA LYS A 16 -7.42 17.20 -9.24
C LYS A 16 -6.74 16.49 -8.07
N ILE A 17 -7.18 16.73 -6.83
CA ILE A 17 -6.67 16.03 -5.65
C ILE A 17 -6.84 14.52 -5.82
N THR A 18 -8.04 14.08 -6.22
CA THR A 18 -8.35 12.65 -6.41
C THR A 18 -7.53 12.04 -7.54
N ASP A 19 -7.40 12.73 -8.66
CA ASP A 19 -6.63 12.28 -9.82
C ASP A 19 -5.13 12.14 -9.51
N ILE A 20 -4.53 13.18 -8.91
CA ILE A 20 -3.12 13.16 -8.51
C ILE A 20 -2.88 12.07 -7.47
N THR A 21 -3.71 11.99 -6.43
CA THR A 21 -3.63 10.96 -5.38
C THR A 21 -3.72 9.56 -5.98
N THR A 22 -4.72 9.31 -6.82
CA THR A 22 -4.95 7.99 -7.41
C THR A 22 -3.75 7.58 -8.25
N ARG A 23 -3.30 8.43 -9.18
CA ARG A 23 -2.17 8.12 -10.06
C ARG A 23 -0.89 7.83 -9.29
N SER A 24 -0.53 8.72 -8.36
CA SER A 24 0.72 8.62 -7.60
C SER A 24 0.73 7.41 -6.65
N LEU A 25 -0.35 7.18 -5.92
CA LEU A 25 -0.46 6.01 -5.04
C LEU A 25 -0.51 4.71 -5.83
N GLN A 26 -1.22 4.68 -6.95
CA GLN A 26 -1.33 3.49 -7.80
C GLN A 26 0.03 3.05 -8.35
N GLU A 27 0.85 3.99 -8.81
CA GLU A 27 2.18 3.68 -9.32
C GLU A 27 3.09 3.07 -8.24
N VAL A 28 3.17 3.71 -7.08
CA VAL A 28 4.00 3.24 -5.96
C VAL A 28 3.48 1.91 -5.44
N LYS A 29 2.15 1.77 -5.30
CA LYS A 29 1.52 0.55 -4.82
C LYS A 29 1.76 -0.63 -5.77
N ASN A 30 1.75 -0.42 -7.09
CA ASN A 30 2.05 -1.48 -8.06
C ASN A 30 3.46 -2.03 -7.85
N LYS A 31 4.46 -1.14 -7.84
CA LYS A 31 5.87 -1.51 -7.64
C LYS A 31 6.07 -2.26 -6.33
N LEU A 32 5.49 -1.75 -5.24
CA LEU A 32 5.63 -2.37 -3.92
C LEU A 32 4.90 -3.71 -3.83
N SER A 33 3.69 -3.82 -4.41
CA SER A 33 2.95 -5.09 -4.42
C SER A 33 3.67 -6.17 -5.22
N ASP A 34 4.27 -5.83 -6.37
CA ASP A 34 5.05 -6.78 -7.16
C ASP A 34 6.27 -7.29 -6.37
N LYS A 35 7.02 -6.39 -5.71
CA LYS A 35 8.14 -6.78 -4.83
C LYS A 35 7.70 -7.69 -3.69
N MET A 36 6.58 -7.37 -3.03
CA MET A 36 6.04 -8.17 -1.93
C MET A 36 5.60 -9.57 -2.39
N LEU A 37 5.04 -9.70 -3.59
CA LEU A 37 4.68 -10.99 -4.18
C LEU A 37 5.92 -11.83 -4.52
N THR A 38 7.00 -11.20 -5.01
CA THR A 38 8.28 -11.89 -5.21
C THR A 38 8.81 -12.43 -3.89
N LEU A 39 8.88 -11.59 -2.85
CA LEU A 39 9.33 -12.01 -1.52
C LEU A 39 8.47 -13.13 -0.93
N GLU A 40 7.16 -13.07 -1.12
CA GLU A 40 6.25 -14.12 -0.68
C GLU A 40 6.54 -15.47 -1.36
N GLY A 41 6.92 -15.46 -2.64
CA GLY A 41 7.34 -16.66 -3.37
C GLY A 41 8.70 -17.21 -2.94
N GLU A 42 9.61 -16.35 -2.48
CA GLU A 42 10.96 -16.72 -2.04
C GLU A 42 11.01 -17.19 -0.59
N ILE A 43 10.11 -16.69 0.26
CA ILE A 43 10.09 -16.97 1.70
C ILE A 43 8.98 -17.98 2.01
N PRO A 44 9.32 -19.24 2.36
CA PRO A 44 8.32 -20.25 2.67
C PRO A 44 7.43 -19.85 3.86
N ASP A 45 6.17 -20.29 3.83
CA ASP A 45 5.18 -20.02 4.89
C ASP A 45 4.96 -18.51 5.17
N SER A 46 5.13 -17.67 4.15
CA SER A 46 4.87 -16.24 4.25
C SER A 46 3.62 -15.82 3.48
N ILE A 47 3.04 -14.68 3.88
CA ILE A 47 1.95 -14.03 3.15
C ILE A 47 2.09 -12.52 3.25
N SER A 48 1.98 -11.83 2.13
CA SER A 48 2.05 -10.38 2.09
C SER A 48 0.68 -9.71 2.38
N LEU A 49 0.73 -8.49 2.86
CA LEU A 49 -0.40 -7.57 3.00
C LEU A 49 -0.07 -6.28 2.25
N ALA A 50 -1.09 -5.65 1.68
CA ALA A 50 -0.93 -4.47 0.85
C ALA A 50 -1.49 -3.19 1.48
N SER A 51 -1.05 -2.03 1.04
CA SER A 51 -1.63 -0.76 1.49
C SER A 51 -3.02 -0.52 0.85
N GLY A 52 -4.10 -0.43 1.62
CA GLY A 52 -5.44 -0.08 1.11
C GLY A 52 -6.05 -1.05 0.07
N GLY A 53 -7.15 -0.65 -0.57
CA GLY A 53 -7.99 -1.53 -1.41
C GLY A 53 -7.37 -2.04 -2.72
N CYS A 54 -7.76 -3.23 -3.15
CA CYS A 54 -7.31 -3.86 -4.40
C CYS A 54 -7.85 -3.15 -5.66
N TYR A 55 -7.00 -2.95 -6.67
CA TYR A 55 -7.31 -2.27 -7.94
C TYR A 55 -7.04 -3.15 -9.17
N LEU A 56 -6.78 -4.45 -9.00
CA LEU A 56 -6.38 -5.36 -10.09
C LEU A 56 -7.43 -5.54 -11.19
N CYS A 57 -8.64 -5.05 -10.99
CA CYS A 57 -9.75 -5.18 -11.92
C CYS A 57 -10.56 -3.89 -11.97
N GLU A 58 -11.01 -3.52 -13.16
CA GLU A 58 -11.90 -2.38 -13.39
C GLU A 58 -13.23 -2.53 -12.61
N ARG A 59 -13.79 -3.74 -12.61
CA ARG A 59 -14.96 -4.11 -11.79
C ARG A 59 -14.75 -5.46 -11.11
N CYS A 60 -14.70 -5.45 -9.78
CA CYS A 60 -14.46 -6.64 -8.98
C CYS A 60 -15.63 -7.64 -9.03
N LYS A 61 -15.35 -8.90 -9.41
CA LYS A 61 -16.33 -10.00 -9.44
C LYS A 61 -16.81 -10.43 -8.06
N ARG A 62 -16.04 -10.16 -7.00
CA ARG A 62 -16.49 -10.39 -5.62
C ARG A 62 -17.74 -9.59 -5.26
N ARG A 63 -18.01 -8.46 -5.96
CA ARG A 63 -19.27 -7.69 -5.80
C ARG A 63 -20.51 -8.47 -6.25
N ASP A 64 -20.33 -9.44 -7.13
CA ASP A 64 -21.38 -10.34 -7.60
C ASP A 64 -21.37 -11.68 -6.83
N ASN A 65 -20.71 -11.75 -5.66
CA ASN A 65 -20.45 -12.97 -4.90
C ASN A 65 -19.68 -14.07 -5.68
N LEU A 66 -18.97 -13.68 -6.74
CA LEU A 66 -18.12 -14.58 -7.52
C LEU A 66 -16.67 -14.57 -7.00
N PRO A 67 -15.90 -15.66 -7.21
CA PRO A 67 -14.50 -15.71 -6.82
C PRO A 67 -13.65 -14.57 -7.42
N CYS A 68 -12.53 -14.25 -6.76
CA CYS A 68 -11.55 -13.32 -7.31
C CYS A 68 -11.00 -13.88 -8.64
N LYS A 69 -10.79 -13.01 -9.63
CA LYS A 69 -10.18 -13.37 -10.92
C LYS A 69 -8.64 -13.42 -10.87
N GLN A 70 -8.03 -12.89 -9.82
CA GLN A 70 -6.57 -12.81 -9.64
C GLN A 70 -6.16 -13.20 -8.20
N PRO A 71 -6.59 -14.37 -7.68
CA PRO A 71 -6.36 -14.73 -6.28
C PRO A 71 -4.87 -14.78 -5.90
N GLU A 72 -4.02 -15.25 -6.81
CA GLU A 72 -2.55 -15.28 -6.67
C GLU A 72 -1.90 -13.91 -6.49
N LYS A 73 -2.48 -12.83 -7.01
CA LYS A 73 -1.95 -11.45 -6.87
C LYS A 73 -2.67 -10.61 -5.82
N MET A 74 -3.92 -10.94 -5.52
CA MET A 74 -4.74 -10.16 -4.60
C MET A 74 -4.22 -10.29 -3.17
N ARG A 75 -3.96 -9.16 -2.51
CA ARG A 75 -3.59 -9.10 -1.10
C ARG A 75 -4.54 -8.16 -0.35
N TYR A 76 -4.88 -8.57 0.87
CA TYR A 76 -5.71 -7.79 1.77
C TYR A 76 -4.91 -6.65 2.38
N SER A 77 -5.63 -5.63 2.83
CA SER A 77 -5.00 -4.52 3.53
C SER A 77 -4.76 -4.81 4.99
N LEU A 78 -3.76 -4.17 5.58
CA LEU A 78 -3.42 -4.34 7.00
C LEU A 78 -4.61 -3.93 7.90
N ASP A 79 -5.24 -2.80 7.60
CA ASP A 79 -6.41 -2.30 8.31
C ASP A 79 -7.62 -3.26 8.23
N SER A 80 -7.71 -4.11 7.20
CA SER A 80 -8.74 -5.17 7.13
C SER A 80 -8.60 -6.22 8.24
N PHE A 81 -7.42 -6.35 8.84
CA PHE A 81 -7.14 -7.22 9.99
C PHE A 81 -7.07 -6.48 11.32
N GLY A 82 -7.40 -5.19 11.35
CA GLY A 82 -7.42 -4.38 12.57
C GLY A 82 -6.05 -3.85 13.00
N PHE A 83 -5.04 -3.86 12.12
CA PHE A 83 -3.78 -3.17 12.40
C PHE A 83 -3.97 -1.66 12.46
N ASP A 84 -3.46 -1.03 13.52
CA ASP A 84 -3.39 0.43 13.63
C ASP A 84 -2.20 0.94 12.82
N LEU A 85 -2.48 1.44 11.62
CA LEU A 85 -1.46 1.93 10.71
C LEU A 85 -0.76 3.19 11.22
N THR A 86 -1.48 4.02 11.99
CA THR A 86 -0.90 5.25 12.56
C THR A 86 0.11 4.87 13.62
N ALA A 87 -0.27 4.01 14.57
CA ALA A 87 0.64 3.52 15.60
C ALA A 87 1.84 2.75 15.03
N ILE A 88 1.63 1.89 14.03
CA ILE A 88 2.74 1.17 13.37
C ILE A 88 3.75 2.15 12.77
N THR A 89 3.28 3.16 12.04
CA THR A 89 4.18 4.11 11.37
C THR A 89 4.87 5.04 12.35
N SER A 90 4.16 5.56 13.36
CA SER A 90 4.75 6.42 14.37
C SER A 90 5.74 5.67 15.25
N ASP A 91 5.33 4.53 15.80
CA ASP A 91 6.06 3.90 16.90
C ASP A 91 7.24 3.08 16.40
N LEU A 92 7.09 2.41 15.25
CA LEU A 92 8.12 1.51 14.70
C LEU A 92 8.99 2.17 13.63
N LEU A 93 8.40 3.05 12.81
CA LEU A 93 9.08 3.62 11.65
C LEU A 93 9.43 5.10 11.81
N GLN A 94 8.94 5.75 12.87
CA GLN A 94 9.12 7.19 13.11
C GLN A 94 8.63 8.04 11.92
N ILE A 95 7.54 7.59 11.27
CA ILE A 95 6.89 8.25 10.14
C ILE A 95 5.51 8.74 10.59
N ASP A 96 5.25 10.03 10.43
CA ASP A 96 3.92 10.59 10.64
C ASP A 96 3.01 10.29 9.43
N LEU A 97 1.84 9.70 9.67
CA LEU A 97 0.90 9.30 8.62
C LEU A 97 -0.03 10.47 8.26
N LYS A 98 0.13 11.00 7.04
CA LYS A 98 -0.64 12.16 6.57
C LYS A 98 -1.88 11.75 5.78
N TRP A 99 -2.98 12.46 6.03
CA TRP A 99 -4.27 12.26 5.38
C TRP A 99 -4.68 13.51 4.60
N SER A 100 -5.20 13.31 3.38
CA SER A 100 -5.81 14.40 2.62
C SER A 100 -7.18 14.74 3.18
N LYS A 101 -7.41 16.02 3.46
CA LYS A 101 -8.73 16.56 3.80
C LYS A 101 -9.25 17.43 2.65
N ASN A 102 -8.69 18.64 2.53
CA ASN A 102 -9.09 19.64 1.53
C ASN A 102 -7.95 19.97 0.54
N SER A 103 -6.79 19.36 0.70
CA SER A 103 -5.60 19.55 -0.13
C SER A 103 -4.77 18.27 -0.11
N LEU A 104 -3.87 18.13 -1.09
CA LEU A 104 -2.81 17.13 -1.02
C LEU A 104 -1.95 17.38 0.24
N PRO A 105 -1.52 16.33 0.95
CA PRO A 105 -0.49 16.44 1.97
C PRO A 105 0.88 16.61 1.30
N GLU A 106 1.92 16.87 2.10
CA GLU A 106 3.31 16.90 1.60
C GLU A 106 3.78 15.54 1.07
N TYR A 107 3.24 14.45 1.63
CA TYR A 107 3.51 13.09 1.17
C TYR A 107 2.37 12.16 1.61
N TYR A 108 2.31 11.01 0.95
CA TYR A 108 1.58 9.86 1.47
C TYR A 108 2.54 8.73 1.80
N THR A 109 2.14 7.93 2.78
CA THR A 109 2.84 6.70 3.16
C THR A 109 1.99 5.51 2.77
N LEU A 110 2.59 4.58 2.03
CA LEU A 110 2.00 3.26 1.76
C LEU A 110 2.76 2.22 2.58
N ILE A 111 2.01 1.40 3.31
CA ILE A 111 2.55 0.37 4.18
C ILE A 111 2.10 -0.99 3.65
N HIS A 112 3.07 -1.84 3.36
CA HIS A 112 2.88 -3.26 3.11
C HIS A 112 3.53 -4.03 4.25
N ALA A 113 3.13 -5.29 4.43
CA ALA A 113 3.75 -6.17 5.42
C ALA A 113 3.96 -7.56 4.83
N LEU A 114 4.98 -8.26 5.31
CA LEU A 114 5.17 -9.69 5.07
C LEU A 114 4.99 -10.42 6.39
N LEU A 115 3.90 -11.19 6.50
CA LEU A 115 3.65 -12.04 7.66
C LEU A 115 4.41 -13.36 7.49
N THR A 116 5.04 -13.82 8.55
CA THR A 116 5.80 -15.07 8.56
C THR A 116 5.54 -15.85 9.85
N LYS A 117 5.64 -17.18 9.79
CA LYS A 117 5.49 -18.04 10.98
C LYS A 117 6.73 -18.05 11.88
N LYS A 118 7.89 -17.68 11.33
CA LYS A 118 9.19 -17.72 12.01
C LYS A 118 9.91 -16.41 11.79
N SER A 119 10.67 -15.97 12.78
CA SER A 119 11.56 -14.82 12.61
C SER A 119 12.48 -15.04 11.42
N LEU A 120 12.58 -14.02 10.57
CA LEU A 120 13.47 -14.04 9.42
C LEU A 120 14.93 -13.72 9.78
N GLY A 121 15.19 -13.23 11.00
CA GLY A 121 16.53 -12.83 11.43
C GLY A 121 17.19 -11.89 10.41
N THR A 122 18.42 -12.19 10.04
CA THR A 122 19.22 -11.40 9.09
C THR A 122 18.84 -11.61 7.62
N LYS A 123 17.91 -12.52 7.29
CA LYS A 123 17.52 -12.79 5.89
C LYS A 123 16.89 -11.58 5.19
N LEU A 124 16.49 -10.56 5.95
CA LEU A 124 15.96 -9.31 5.43
C LEU A 124 17.06 -8.27 5.10
N GLU A 125 18.28 -8.44 5.61
CA GLU A 125 19.35 -7.43 5.51
C GLU A 125 19.84 -7.20 4.07
N ASN A 126 19.59 -8.15 3.16
CA ASN A 126 19.99 -8.10 1.76
C ASN A 126 18.82 -7.87 0.79
N ILE A 127 17.64 -7.52 1.28
CA ILE A 127 16.47 -7.27 0.43
C ILE A 127 16.48 -5.82 -0.04
N GLU A 128 16.60 -5.61 -1.35
CA GLU A 128 16.47 -4.28 -1.97
C GLU A 128 15.00 -3.94 -2.28
N ILE A 129 14.42 -3.04 -1.48
CA ILE A 129 13.06 -2.48 -1.67
C ILE A 129 13.08 -1.25 -2.58
#